data_AF-A0A2R5FCR6-F1
#
_entry.id   AF-A0A2R5FCR6-F1
#
_cell.length_a   1.000
_cell.length_b   1.000
_cell.length_c   1.000
_cell.angle_alpha   90.00
_cell.angle_beta   90.00
_cell.angle_gamma   90.00
#
_symmetry.space_group_name_H-M   'P 1'
#
loop_
_entity.id
_entity.type
_entity.pdbx_description
1 polymer ?
#
loop_
_entity_poly.entity_id
_entity_poly.type
_entity_poly.pdbx_seq_one_letter_code
_entity_poly.pdbx_strand_id
1 'polypeptide(L)'
;MCLQCLTEARVIAADVLPGYSLLQSTADNPDWPKGWFGLVRQNDPDLIFEGPLYADPTAGLDDDAVEEQVESRDFDEFCVAAGRLHQALSSMGAMPGYQLVEACRRQGYNMDRDGHEVAYWLMHHLANTVTHKEVPHGLQN
;
A
#
# COMPACT_ATOMS: atom_id res chain seq x y z
N MET A 1 -17.66 -15.43 11.12
CA MET A 1 -16.87 -14.27 11.58
C MET A 1 -15.93 -13.90 10.44
N CYS A 2 -15.89 -12.64 9.98
CA CYS A 2 -15.00 -12.25 8.88
C CYS A 2 -13.55 -12.15 9.35
N LEU A 3 -12.62 -12.07 8.40
CA LEU A 3 -11.18 -12.04 8.67
C LEU A 3 -10.79 -10.77 9.43
N GLN A 4 -11.39 -9.62 9.11
CA GLN A 4 -11.22 -8.38 9.89
C GLN A 4 -11.57 -8.57 11.38
N CYS A 5 -12.64 -9.31 11.68
CA CYS A 5 -13.02 -9.59 13.06
C CYS A 5 -12.08 -10.61 13.72
N LEU A 6 -11.63 -11.62 12.97
CA LEU A 6 -10.71 -12.65 13.46
C LEU A 6 -9.34 -12.09 13.82
N THR A 7 -8.86 -11.07 13.09
CA THR A 7 -7.56 -10.44 13.31
C THR A 7 -7.62 -9.15 14.12
N GLU A 8 -8.81 -8.80 14.65
CA GLU A 8 -9.04 -7.53 15.36
C GLU A 8 -8.47 -6.33 14.58
N ALA A 9 -8.65 -6.34 13.26
CA ALA A 9 -7.92 -5.44 12.39
C ALA A 9 -8.31 -3.98 12.62
N ARG A 10 -7.28 -3.12 12.69
CA ARG A 10 -7.40 -1.68 12.89
C ARG A 10 -7.40 -0.97 11.55
N VAL A 11 -8.30 0.00 11.37
CA VAL A 11 -8.25 0.92 10.23
C VAL A 11 -7.05 1.86 10.40
N ILE A 12 -6.15 1.83 9.41
CA ILE A 12 -5.00 2.72 9.31
C ILE A 12 -5.40 3.96 8.53
N ALA A 13 -6.06 3.77 7.38
CA ALA A 13 -6.62 4.85 6.59
C ALA A 13 -7.87 4.40 5.85
N ALA A 14 -8.96 5.17 5.96
CA ALA A 14 -10.16 4.98 5.15
C ALA A 14 -9.98 5.60 3.76
N ASP A 15 -10.65 5.05 2.75
CA ASP A 15 -10.71 5.59 1.38
C ASP A 15 -9.32 5.89 0.80
N VAL A 16 -8.41 4.91 0.87
CA VAL A 16 -7.07 5.02 0.27
C VAL A 16 -7.12 4.88 -1.24
N LEU A 17 -8.11 4.15 -1.76
CA LEU A 17 -8.50 4.10 -3.16
C LEU A 17 -10.03 4.10 -3.21
N PRO A 18 -10.66 4.40 -4.36
CA PRO A 18 -12.11 4.30 -4.51
C PRO A 18 -12.66 2.94 -4.04
N GLY A 19 -13.36 2.95 -2.91
CA GLY A 19 -13.97 1.77 -2.30
C GLY A 19 -13.04 0.91 -1.43
N TYR A 20 -11.76 1.25 -1.26
CA TYR A 20 -10.82 0.50 -0.43
C TYR A 20 -10.38 1.29 0.80
N SER A 21 -10.37 0.62 1.95
CA SER A 21 -9.70 1.07 3.16
C SER A 21 -8.44 0.23 3.42
N LEU A 22 -7.42 0.84 4.00
CA LEU A 22 -6.22 0.17 4.46
C LEU A 22 -6.37 -0.17 5.94
N LEU A 23 -6.31 -1.46 6.24
CA LEU A 23 -6.37 -2.00 7.59
C LEU A 23 -5.06 -2.74 7.93
N GLN A 24 -4.78 -2.89 9.22
CA GLN A 24 -3.68 -3.70 9.73
C GLN A 24 -4.20 -4.69 10.78
N SER A 25 -3.83 -5.96 10.65
CA SER A 25 -4.15 -7.00 11.62
C SER A 25 -3.45 -6.73 12.96
N THR A 26 -4.16 -6.91 14.08
CA THR A 26 -3.60 -6.72 15.42
C THR A 26 -3.51 -8.03 16.22
N ALA A 27 -4.32 -9.02 15.83
CA ALA A 27 -4.22 -10.41 16.24
C ALA A 27 -3.75 -11.30 15.07
N ASP A 28 -3.10 -12.41 15.43
CA ASP A 28 -2.49 -13.32 14.45
C ASP A 28 -3.51 -14.29 13.86
N ASN A 29 -3.43 -14.52 12.55
CA ASN A 29 -4.25 -15.47 11.83
C ASN A 29 -3.46 -16.03 10.62
N PRO A 30 -3.56 -17.33 10.31
CA PRO A 30 -2.83 -17.92 9.17
C PRO A 30 -3.07 -17.21 7.84
N ASP A 31 -4.27 -16.67 7.62
CA ASP A 31 -4.66 -16.02 6.37
C ASP A 31 -4.33 -14.51 6.38
N TRP A 32 -4.16 -13.90 7.56
CA TRP A 32 -3.77 -12.50 7.71
C TRP A 32 -2.90 -12.32 8.97
N PRO A 33 -1.57 -12.56 8.84
CA PRO A 33 -0.65 -12.56 9.97
C PRO A 33 -0.61 -11.20 10.68
N LYS A 34 -0.31 -11.20 11.99
CA LYS A 34 -0.27 -9.96 12.78
C LYS A 34 0.69 -8.92 12.19
N GLY A 35 0.23 -7.67 12.10
CA GLY A 35 1.02 -6.53 11.61
C GLY A 35 1.01 -6.36 10.10
N TRP A 36 0.48 -7.32 9.34
CA TRP A 36 0.34 -7.22 7.89
C TRP A 36 -0.81 -6.30 7.52
N PHE A 37 -0.70 -5.68 6.35
CA PHE A 37 -1.71 -4.80 5.81
C PHE A 37 -2.74 -5.55 4.97
N GLY A 38 -3.96 -5.03 4.93
CA GLY A 38 -5.05 -5.51 4.10
C GLY A 38 -5.76 -4.35 3.40
N LEU A 39 -5.96 -4.46 2.08
CA LEU A 39 -6.87 -3.59 1.34
C LEU A 39 -8.27 -4.20 1.36
N VAL A 40 -9.21 -3.52 2.02
CA VAL A 40 -10.55 -4.03 2.32
C VAL A 40 -11.60 -3.16 1.65
N ARG A 41 -12.49 -3.78 0.86
CA ARG A 41 -13.74 -3.13 0.41
C ARG A 41 -14.89 -3.40 1.36
N GLN A 42 -15.06 -4.66 1.76
CA GLN A 42 -16.15 -5.08 2.64
C GLN A 42 -15.78 -6.35 3.41
N ASN A 43 -15.71 -6.26 4.73
CA ASN A 43 -15.49 -7.35 5.69
C ASN A 43 -14.14 -8.08 5.62
N ASP A 44 -13.73 -8.54 4.43
CA ASP A 44 -12.52 -9.31 4.18
C ASP A 44 -11.58 -8.54 3.24
N PRO A 45 -10.25 -8.65 3.43
CA PRO A 45 -9.28 -8.02 2.53
C PRO A 45 -9.27 -8.72 1.16
N ASP A 46 -9.27 -7.93 0.10
CA ASP A 46 -9.04 -8.44 -1.26
C ASP A 46 -7.55 -8.70 -1.52
N LEU A 47 -6.68 -7.97 -0.81
CA LEU A 47 -5.23 -8.06 -0.91
C LEU A 47 -4.65 -7.96 0.50
N ILE A 48 -3.73 -8.86 0.81
CA ILE A 48 -2.98 -8.89 2.07
C ILE A 48 -1.49 -8.88 1.73
N PHE A 49 -0.72 -8.03 2.39
CA PHE A 49 0.71 -7.88 2.12
C PHE A 49 1.47 -7.43 3.36
N GLU A 50 2.77 -7.71 3.35
CA GLU A 50 3.66 -7.40 4.46
C GLU A 50 3.98 -5.89 4.50
N GLY A 51 4.06 -5.34 5.71
CA GLY A 51 4.62 -4.01 5.96
C GLY A 51 6.14 -4.04 6.20
N PRO A 52 6.76 -2.87 6.43
CA PRO A 52 6.16 -1.54 6.48
C PRO A 52 5.91 -0.94 5.08
N LEU A 53 5.21 0.21 5.05
CA LEU A 53 4.99 0.98 3.83
C LEU A 53 6.17 1.93 3.60
N TYR A 54 6.61 2.04 2.35
CA TYR A 54 7.71 2.90 1.95
C TYR A 54 7.25 3.88 0.87
N ALA A 55 7.55 5.17 1.04
CA ALA A 55 7.39 6.13 -0.04
C ALA A 55 8.56 5.96 -1.01
N ASP A 56 8.29 5.98 -2.32
CA ASP A 56 9.33 6.11 -3.35
C ASP A 56 10.26 7.29 -3.02
N PRO A 57 11.55 7.03 -2.74
CA PRO A 57 12.49 8.08 -2.35
C PRO A 57 12.95 8.93 -3.54
N THR A 58 12.67 8.51 -4.77
CA THR A 58 13.00 9.25 -6.00
C THR A 58 11.88 10.18 -6.45
N ALA A 59 10.71 10.12 -5.80
CA ALA A 59 9.54 10.91 -6.18
C ALA A 59 9.82 12.42 -6.08
N GLY A 60 9.72 13.10 -7.23
CA GLY A 60 9.91 14.56 -7.32
C GLY A 60 11.36 15.02 -7.43
N LEU A 61 12.32 14.09 -7.51
CA LEU A 61 13.71 14.41 -7.83
C LEU A 61 13.90 14.68 -9.32
N ASP A 62 14.98 15.38 -9.66
CA ASP A 62 15.47 15.51 -11.03
C ASP A 62 16.42 14.33 -11.38
N ASP A 63 16.74 14.19 -12.67
CA ASP A 63 17.49 13.04 -13.18
C ASP A 63 18.85 12.84 -12.48
N ASP A 64 19.57 13.92 -12.20
CA ASP A 64 20.88 13.87 -11.52
C ASP A 64 20.73 13.38 -10.07
N ALA A 65 19.72 13.86 -9.33
CA ALA A 65 19.46 13.40 -7.97
C ALA A 65 18.88 11.99 -7.91
N VAL A 66 18.18 11.53 -8.95
CA VAL A 66 17.71 10.15 -9.06
C VAL A 66 18.89 9.19 -9.08
N GLU A 67 19.95 9.48 -9.87
CA GLU A 67 21.12 8.60 -9.95
C GLU A 67 21.78 8.36 -8.59
N GLU A 68 21.89 9.40 -7.75
CA GLU A 68 22.43 9.24 -6.39
C GLU A 68 21.47 8.45 -5.47
N GLN A 69 20.16 8.65 -5.64
CA GLN A 69 19.16 8.06 -4.74
C GLN A 69 18.87 6.59 -5.07
N VAL A 70 19.00 6.15 -6.32
CA VAL A 70 18.75 4.74 -6.70
C VAL A 70 19.80 3.78 -6.13
N GLU A 71 20.97 4.27 -5.72
CA GLU A 71 21.98 3.48 -5.01
C GLU A 71 21.81 3.52 -3.48
N SER A 72 20.78 4.21 -3.00
CA SER A 72 20.52 4.34 -1.57
C SER A 72 19.83 3.10 -0.98
N ARG A 73 20.10 2.88 0.31
CA ARG A 73 19.41 1.84 1.08
C ARG A 73 17.88 2.04 1.12
N ASP A 74 17.42 3.29 1.14
CA ASP A 74 15.99 3.59 1.20
C ASP A 74 15.29 3.17 -0.10
N PHE A 75 15.97 3.33 -1.25
CA PHE A 75 15.46 2.85 -2.53
C PHE A 75 15.45 1.33 -2.62
N ASP A 76 16.48 0.65 -2.09
CA ASP A 76 16.49 -0.81 -1.98
C ASP A 76 15.34 -1.34 -1.12
N GLU A 77 15.11 -0.73 0.05
CA GLU A 77 14.02 -1.12 0.95
C GLU A 77 12.64 -0.90 0.30
N PHE A 78 12.47 0.24 -0.40
CA PHE A 78 11.27 0.51 -1.19
C PHE A 78 11.05 -0.54 -2.29
N CYS A 79 12.08 -0.85 -3.08
CA CYS A 79 11.98 -1.86 -4.16
C CYS A 79 11.65 -3.25 -3.61
N VAL A 80 12.26 -3.65 -2.50
CA VAL A 80 11.95 -4.93 -1.84
C VAL A 80 10.50 -4.98 -1.38
N ALA A 81 10.01 -3.92 -0.73
CA ALA A 81 8.62 -3.86 -0.28
C ALA A 81 7.64 -3.85 -1.46
N ALA A 82 7.91 -3.05 -2.51
CA ALA A 82 7.12 -3.00 -3.73
C ALA A 82 7.10 -4.36 -4.45
N GLY A 83 8.23 -5.08 -4.47
CA GLY A 83 8.33 -6.44 -5.00
C GLY A 83 7.47 -7.45 -4.24
N ARG A 84 7.43 -7.37 -2.90
CA ARG A 84 6.53 -8.22 -2.08
C ARG A 84 5.05 -7.89 -2.34
N LEU A 85 4.73 -6.61 -2.47
CA LEU A 85 3.39 -6.17 -2.86
C LEU A 85 3.02 -6.67 -4.26
N HIS A 86 3.96 -6.63 -5.21
CA HIS A 86 3.77 -7.18 -6.55
C HIS A 86 3.46 -8.69 -6.52
N GLN A 87 4.17 -9.45 -5.68
CA GLN A 87 3.91 -10.87 -5.49
C GLN A 87 2.49 -11.11 -4.94
N ALA A 88 2.06 -10.31 -3.96
CA ALA A 88 0.71 -10.39 -3.41
C ALA A 88 -0.37 -10.00 -4.44
N LEU A 89 -0.12 -8.98 -5.26
CA LEU A 89 -1.00 -8.61 -6.38
C LEU A 89 -1.12 -9.74 -7.41
N SER A 90 -0.01 -10.42 -7.69
CA SER A 90 0.04 -11.52 -8.65
C SER A 90 -0.70 -12.78 -8.20
N SER A 91 -0.91 -12.94 -6.88
CA SER A 91 -1.71 -14.04 -6.32
C SER A 91 -3.20 -13.71 -6.23
N MET A 92 -3.62 -12.48 -6.52
CA MET A 92 -5.02 -12.09 -6.55
C MET A 92 -5.77 -12.78 -7.69
N GLY A 93 -7.05 -13.09 -7.45
CA GLY A 93 -7.95 -13.50 -8.52
C GLY A 93 -8.08 -12.40 -9.59
N ALA A 94 -8.30 -12.79 -10.85
CA ALA A 94 -8.35 -11.87 -11.98
C ALA A 94 -9.34 -10.71 -11.79
N MET A 95 -10.53 -10.99 -11.23
CA MET A 95 -11.55 -9.96 -11.01
C MET A 95 -11.19 -8.97 -9.89
N PRO A 96 -10.85 -9.41 -8.66
CA PRO A 96 -10.32 -8.51 -7.63
C PRO A 96 -9.09 -7.71 -8.09
N GLY A 97 -8.17 -8.35 -8.81
CA GLY A 97 -6.98 -7.69 -9.36
C GLY A 97 -7.33 -6.59 -10.35
N TYR A 98 -8.23 -6.87 -11.31
CA TYR A 98 -8.73 -5.88 -12.26
C TYR A 98 -9.40 -4.69 -11.54
N GLN A 99 -10.25 -4.95 -10.55
CA GLN A 99 -10.95 -3.92 -9.79
C GLN A 99 -9.99 -3.02 -9.00
N LEU A 100 -8.93 -3.61 -8.42
CA LEU A 100 -7.90 -2.86 -7.72
C LEU A 100 -7.10 -1.98 -8.68
N VAL A 101 -6.65 -2.50 -9.82
CA VAL A 101 -5.92 -1.72 -10.83
C VAL A 101 -6.77 -0.57 -11.36
N GLU A 102 -8.07 -0.79 -11.60
CA GLU A 102 -9.01 0.25 -12.00
C GLU A 102 -9.19 1.31 -10.89
N ALA A 103 -9.23 0.91 -9.62
CA ALA A 103 -9.26 1.86 -8.51
C ALA A 103 -7.97 2.70 -8.44
N CYS A 104 -6.80 2.10 -8.66
CA CYS A 104 -5.53 2.84 -8.79
C CYS A 104 -5.58 3.85 -9.94
N ARG A 105 -6.08 3.45 -11.12
CA ARG A 105 -6.20 4.33 -12.29
C ARG A 105 -7.08 5.54 -12.01
N ARG A 106 -8.22 5.33 -11.35
CA ARG A 106 -9.13 6.41 -10.93
C ARG A 106 -8.49 7.37 -9.93
N GLN A 107 -7.53 6.89 -9.16
CA GLN A 107 -6.77 7.68 -8.19
C GLN A 107 -5.54 8.36 -8.81
N GLY A 108 -5.24 8.11 -10.09
CA GLY A 108 -4.22 8.82 -10.84
C GLY A 108 -3.09 7.95 -11.38
N TYR A 109 -3.06 6.64 -11.11
CA TYR A 109 -2.09 5.73 -11.72
C TYR A 109 -2.21 5.76 -13.25
N ASN A 110 -1.10 6.02 -13.92
CA ASN A 110 -0.97 6.03 -15.36
C ASN A 110 0.22 5.17 -15.78
N MET A 111 -0.03 4.13 -16.57
CA MET A 111 1.00 3.17 -16.98
C MET A 111 2.14 3.79 -17.82
N ASP A 112 1.85 4.82 -18.62
CA ASP A 112 2.84 5.45 -19.50
C ASP A 112 3.77 6.38 -18.70
N ARG A 113 3.30 6.90 -17.57
CA ARG A 113 4.07 7.81 -16.69
C ARG A 113 4.72 7.07 -15.52
N ASP A 114 3.98 6.18 -14.87
CA ASP A 114 4.34 5.54 -13.61
C ASP A 114 4.92 4.12 -13.84
N GLY A 115 5.02 3.70 -15.10
CA GLY A 115 5.50 2.38 -15.49
C GLY A 115 4.43 1.28 -15.41
N HIS A 116 4.81 0.09 -15.88
CA HIS A 116 3.91 -1.07 -15.97
C HIS A 116 3.59 -1.72 -14.61
N GLU A 117 4.39 -1.44 -13.58
CA GLU A 117 4.26 -2.10 -12.29
C GLU A 117 3.47 -1.26 -11.29
N VAL A 118 2.14 -1.45 -11.29
CA VAL A 118 1.21 -0.78 -10.36
C VAL A 118 1.60 -0.93 -8.88
N ALA A 119 2.38 -1.96 -8.53
CA ALA A 119 2.84 -2.21 -7.16
C ALA A 119 3.71 -1.07 -6.62
N TYR A 120 4.61 -0.51 -7.44
CA TYR A 120 5.50 0.57 -7.04
C TYR A 120 4.70 1.84 -6.77
N TRP A 121 3.82 2.19 -7.70
CA TRP A 121 2.90 3.32 -7.54
C TRP A 121 2.00 3.14 -6.31
N LEU A 122 1.44 1.94 -6.11
CA LEU A 122 0.55 1.66 -4.99
C LEU A 122 1.29 1.74 -3.65
N MET A 123 2.51 1.22 -3.56
CA MET A 123 3.34 1.30 -2.36
C MET A 123 3.58 2.77 -1.95
N HIS A 124 4.05 3.59 -2.90
CA HIS A 124 4.27 5.02 -2.67
C HIS A 124 2.97 5.75 -2.30
N HIS A 125 1.87 5.49 -3.03
CA HIS A 125 0.57 6.09 -2.77
C HIS A 125 0.04 5.76 -1.37
N LEU A 126 0.12 4.50 -0.95
CA LEU A 126 -0.30 4.06 0.38
C LEU A 126 0.56 4.69 1.47
N ALA A 127 1.89 4.69 1.30
CA ALA A 127 2.80 5.31 2.26
C ALA A 127 2.47 6.79 2.48
N ASN A 128 2.33 7.56 1.41
CA ASN A 128 1.95 8.98 1.51
C ASN A 128 0.57 9.19 2.11
N THR A 129 -0.41 8.33 1.77
CA THR A 129 -1.76 8.45 2.32
C THR A 129 -1.78 8.24 3.82
N VAL A 130 -0.95 7.34 4.36
CA VAL A 130 -0.82 7.12 5.80
C VAL A 130 -0.09 8.29 6.46
N THR A 131 1.06 8.72 5.92
CA THR A 131 1.84 9.84 6.47
C THR A 131 1.03 11.14 6.53
N HIS A 132 0.21 11.42 5.52
CA HIS A 132 -0.66 12.61 5.50
C HIS A 132 -1.85 12.51 6.46
N LYS A 133 -2.29 11.31 6.83
CA LYS A 133 -3.43 11.08 7.74
C LYS A 133 -3.03 10.92 9.21
N GLU A 134 -1.73 10.78 9.52
CA GLU A 134 -1.21 10.79 10.91
C GLU A 134 -1.22 12.17 11.59
N VAL A 135 -1.83 13.19 11.00
CA VAL A 135 -2.27 14.39 11.75
C VAL A 135 -3.77 14.29 12.00
N PRO A 136 -4.18 13.65 13.11
CA PRO A 136 -4.69 14.46 14.21
C PRO A 136 -4.47 13.84 15.60
N HIS A 137 -3.43 14.27 16.32
CA HIS A 137 -3.44 14.31 17.79
C HIS A 137 -2.83 15.62 18.29
N GLY A 138 -3.71 16.61 18.44
CA GLY A 138 -3.85 17.41 19.66
C GLY A 138 -2.66 18.25 20.16
N LEU A 139 -2.93 19.55 20.19
CA LEU A 139 -2.57 20.51 21.24
C LEU A 139 -1.18 21.16 21.18
N GLN A 140 -1.24 22.44 20.77
CA GLN A 140 -0.57 23.55 21.44
C GLN A 140 -0.21 23.24 22.90
N ASN A 141 1.06 23.44 23.22
CA ASN A 141 1.48 24.18 24.41
C ASN A 141 2.61 25.12 24.01
#